data_AF-A0A1I0NH34-F1
#
_entry.id   AF-A0A1I0NH34-F1
#
_cell.length_a   1.000
_cell.length_b   1.000
_cell.length_c   1.000
_cell.angle_alpha   90.00
_cell.angle_beta   90.00
_cell.angle_gamma   90.00
#
_symmetry.space_group_name_H-M   'P 1'
#
loop_
_entity.id
_entity.type
_entity.pdbx_description
1 polymer ?
#
loop_
_entity_poly.entity_id
_entity_poly.type
_entity_poly.pdbx_seq_one_letter_code
_entity_poly.pdbx_strand_id
1 'polypeptide(L)'
;MGLNKGWLTTPTSKKDCVFSNKKMMFRPLLLLTITLLCATSASAQSAPVEDVSKSMLNWTQHLNTNLDKYFTREKGDELIRNLEAFKGALTLYMKTRKNLSDSIFRKNIAPGNKDPKNLELLKTQMGEIIRQMRNVTDLTNNELRAEGDRLNDQIYNVLNGEGTQFLSYLEAFLAGLEVTKKDMALDNGMPYDRLQQSINFLASTQEKIRSKMK
;
A
#
# COMPACT_ATOMS: atom_id res chain seq x y z
N MET A 1 35.49 98.63 -34.79
CA MET A 1 34.56 97.50 -35.05
C MET A 1 35.06 96.30 -34.27
N GLY A 2 34.55 96.11 -33.05
CA GLY A 2 34.93 95.01 -32.17
C GLY A 2 33.87 93.92 -32.20
N LEU A 3 34.29 92.70 -32.50
CA LEU A 3 33.59 91.46 -32.18
C LEU A 3 34.27 90.89 -30.95
N ASN A 4 33.56 90.73 -29.84
CA ASN A 4 34.06 89.90 -28.76
C ASN A 4 32.99 88.93 -28.25
N LYS A 5 33.44 87.67 -28.18
CA LYS A 5 32.70 86.47 -27.83
C LYS A 5 32.54 86.39 -26.31
N GLY A 6 31.49 85.68 -25.89
CA GLY A 6 31.09 85.52 -24.49
C GLY A 6 32.07 84.75 -23.61
N TRP A 7 31.74 84.67 -22.32
CA TRP A 7 31.42 83.45 -21.55
C TRP A 7 31.50 83.77 -20.03
N LEU A 8 30.77 82.95 -19.26
CA LEU A 8 30.82 82.74 -17.80
C LEU A 8 29.94 83.62 -16.89
N THR A 9 28.85 83.02 -16.44
CA THR A 9 28.15 83.35 -15.19
C THR A 9 27.93 82.08 -14.37
N THR A 10 28.30 82.12 -13.10
CA THR A 10 27.80 81.30 -11.98
C THR A 10 27.55 82.26 -10.80
N PRO A 11 26.94 81.84 -9.68
CA PRO A 11 25.79 80.95 -9.46
C PRO A 11 24.73 81.61 -8.54
N THR A 12 23.47 81.13 -8.53
CA THR A 12 22.51 81.47 -7.47
C THR A 12 21.79 80.24 -6.94
N SER A 13 22.23 79.83 -5.74
CA SER A 13 21.45 79.60 -4.52
C SER A 13 20.02 79.02 -4.60
N LYS A 14 19.80 78.04 -3.70
CA LYS A 14 18.61 77.81 -2.86
C LYS A 14 17.44 77.01 -3.47
N LYS A 15 17.30 75.75 -3.05
CA LYS A 15 16.52 75.33 -1.86
C LYS A 15 16.30 73.82 -1.85
N ASP A 16 16.39 73.28 -0.65
CA ASP A 16 16.17 71.89 -0.27
C ASP A 16 14.76 71.42 -0.63
N CYS A 17 14.69 70.25 -1.26
CA CYS A 17 13.51 69.39 -1.24
C CYS A 17 13.97 67.98 -0.85
N VAL A 18 13.61 67.61 0.37
CA VAL A 18 13.77 66.28 0.95
C VAL A 18 13.01 65.28 0.07
N PHE A 19 13.73 64.35 -0.56
CA PHE A 19 13.15 63.10 -1.04
C PHE A 19 13.92 61.92 -0.46
N SER A 20 13.23 61.26 0.47
CA SER A 20 13.47 59.91 0.94
C SER A 20 13.93 58.99 -0.19
N ASN A 21 15.11 58.40 -0.03
CA ASN A 21 15.56 57.30 -0.87
C ASN A 21 16.29 56.28 0.01
N LYS A 22 15.50 55.48 0.75
CA LYS A 22 15.94 54.16 1.21
C LYS A 22 16.24 53.32 -0.04
N LYS A 23 17.47 53.40 -0.54
CA LYS A 23 17.94 52.53 -1.61
C LYS A 23 17.99 51.11 -1.08
N MET A 24 17.09 50.29 -1.63
CA MET A 24 16.96 48.86 -1.45
C MET A 24 18.32 48.15 -1.52
N MET A 25 18.85 47.74 -0.36
CA MET A 25 19.79 46.62 -0.23
C MET A 25 19.09 45.36 0.29
N PHE A 26 17.80 45.19 -0.02
CA PHE A 26 16.98 44.05 0.42
C PHE A 26 16.66 43.05 -0.70
N ARG A 27 17.31 43.16 -1.85
CA ARG A 27 17.03 42.32 -3.03
C ARG A 27 17.81 41.00 -3.16
N PRO A 28 19.02 40.80 -2.57
CA PRO A 28 19.67 39.48 -2.66
C PRO A 28 19.25 38.53 -1.53
N LEU A 29 18.73 39.04 -0.40
CA LEU A 29 18.38 38.22 0.75
C LEU A 29 17.05 37.46 0.56
N LEU A 30 16.10 38.05 -0.17
CA LEU A 30 14.78 37.43 -0.45
C LEU A 30 14.88 36.21 -1.38
N LEU A 31 15.87 36.20 -2.28
CA LEU A 31 16.11 35.06 -3.17
C LEU A 31 16.75 33.87 -2.45
N LEU A 32 17.53 34.13 -1.38
CA LEU A 32 18.17 33.08 -0.58
C LEU A 32 17.19 32.36 0.36
N THR A 33 16.14 33.04 0.83
CA THR A 33 15.08 32.43 1.64
C THR A 33 14.10 31.59 0.81
N ILE A 34 13.87 31.94 -0.46
CA ILE A 34 12.98 31.16 -1.35
C ILE A 34 13.64 29.82 -1.75
N THR A 35 14.96 29.79 -1.96
CA THR A 35 15.66 28.52 -2.27
C THR A 35 15.77 27.57 -1.07
N LEU A 36 15.78 28.09 0.17
CA LEU A 36 15.70 27.23 1.36
C LEU A 36 14.32 26.61 1.61
N LEU A 37 13.24 27.23 1.12
CA LEU A 37 11.87 26.72 1.29
C LEU A 37 11.49 25.62 0.29
N CYS A 38 12.24 25.46 -0.81
CA CYS A 38 12.01 24.40 -1.80
C CYS A 38 12.80 23.10 -1.53
N ALA A 39 13.57 23.03 -0.44
CA ALA A 39 14.16 21.78 0.03
C ALA A 39 13.15 20.95 0.83
N THR A 40 11.92 20.79 0.32
CA THR A 40 11.13 19.62 0.69
C THR A 40 11.75 18.46 -0.06
N SER A 41 12.68 17.77 0.58
CA SER A 41 13.04 16.41 0.22
C SER A 41 11.73 15.63 0.10
N ALA A 42 11.33 15.32 -1.13
CA ALA A 42 10.43 14.21 -1.38
C ALA A 42 11.19 12.96 -0.97
N SER A 43 11.27 12.71 0.34
CA SER A 43 11.54 11.38 0.86
C SER A 43 10.46 10.51 0.23
N ALA A 44 10.87 9.57 -0.63
CA ALA A 44 10.00 8.54 -1.15
C ALA A 44 9.29 7.88 0.03
N GLN A 45 8.08 8.32 0.30
CA GLN A 45 7.26 7.79 1.37
C GLN A 45 6.96 6.37 0.92
N SER A 46 7.49 5.37 1.61
CA SER A 46 7.26 3.97 1.21
C SER A 46 5.76 3.77 1.06
N ALA A 47 5.34 3.07 0.00
CA ALA A 47 3.92 2.83 -0.23
C ALA A 47 3.26 2.27 1.05
N PRO A 48 2.08 2.78 1.45
CA PRO A 48 1.43 2.40 2.70
C PRO A 48 0.85 0.98 2.58
N VAL A 49 1.70 -0.02 2.78
CA VAL A 49 1.36 -1.44 2.62
C VAL A 49 1.14 -2.10 3.97
N GLU A 50 -0.02 -2.74 4.12
CA GLU A 50 -0.41 -3.55 5.25
C GLU A 50 -0.28 -5.05 4.88
N ASP A 51 0.82 -5.68 5.29
CA ASP A 51 1.08 -7.09 5.00
C ASP A 51 0.28 -8.03 5.92
N VAL A 52 -0.88 -8.49 5.43
CA VAL A 52 -1.75 -9.44 6.13
C VAL A 52 -1.33 -10.91 5.99
N SER A 53 -0.29 -11.22 5.19
CA SER A 53 0.12 -12.61 4.91
C SER A 53 0.58 -13.36 6.15
N LYS A 54 1.20 -12.66 7.11
CA LYS A 54 1.64 -13.23 8.38
C LYS A 54 0.46 -13.62 9.26
N SER A 55 -0.52 -12.73 9.40
CA SER A 55 -1.73 -13.00 10.17
C SER A 55 -2.55 -14.15 9.58
N MET A 56 -2.64 -14.21 8.24
CA MET A 56 -3.26 -15.33 7.52
C MET A 56 -2.57 -16.67 7.81
N LEU A 57 -1.23 -16.69 7.77
CA LEU A 57 -0.45 -17.88 8.09
C LEU A 57 -0.66 -18.33 9.53
N ASN A 58 -0.58 -17.41 10.48
CA ASN A 58 -0.78 -17.71 11.91
C ASN A 58 -2.17 -18.30 12.16
N TRP A 59 -3.21 -17.67 11.63
CA TRP A 59 -4.58 -18.13 11.83
C TRP A 59 -4.84 -19.50 11.20
N THR A 60 -4.36 -19.75 9.98
CA THR A 60 -4.48 -21.09 9.34
C THR A 60 -3.64 -22.16 10.05
N GLN A 61 -2.49 -21.81 10.61
CA GLN A 61 -1.72 -22.70 11.46
C GLN A 61 -2.47 -23.06 12.76
N HIS A 62 -3.06 -22.06 13.42
CA HIS A 62 -3.86 -22.27 14.63
C HIS A 62 -5.10 -23.12 14.34
N LEU A 63 -5.78 -22.88 13.22
CA LEU A 63 -6.88 -23.71 12.73
C LEU A 63 -6.44 -25.17 12.59
N ASN A 64 -5.31 -25.43 11.93
CA ASN A 64 -4.79 -26.78 11.75
C ASN A 64 -4.34 -27.46 13.05
N THR A 65 -3.75 -26.70 13.97
CA THR A 65 -3.16 -27.21 15.22
C THR A 65 -4.23 -27.49 16.27
N ASN A 66 -5.25 -26.64 16.35
CA ASN A 66 -6.29 -26.70 17.36
C ASN A 66 -7.55 -27.45 16.90
N LEU A 67 -7.47 -28.28 15.84
CA LEU A 67 -8.61 -28.99 15.27
C LEU A 67 -9.47 -29.70 16.33
N ASP A 68 -8.83 -30.39 17.27
CA ASP A 68 -9.50 -31.14 18.34
C ASP A 68 -10.33 -30.27 19.28
N LYS A 69 -10.03 -28.96 19.35
CA LYS A 69 -10.75 -28.02 20.23
C LYS A 69 -12.05 -27.50 19.64
N TYR A 70 -12.30 -27.66 18.35
CA TYR A 70 -13.50 -27.12 17.70
C TYR A 70 -14.23 -28.10 16.78
N PHE A 71 -13.56 -29.17 16.35
CA PHE A 71 -14.17 -30.16 15.47
C PHE A 71 -15.22 -31.00 16.21
N THR A 72 -16.39 -31.12 15.60
CA THR A 72 -17.39 -32.14 15.93
C THR A 72 -17.84 -32.82 14.65
N ARG A 73 -18.27 -34.08 14.72
CA ARG A 73 -18.64 -34.86 13.53
C ARG A 73 -19.82 -34.23 12.78
N GLU A 74 -20.74 -33.59 13.49
CA GLU A 74 -21.92 -32.92 12.93
C GLU A 74 -21.54 -31.77 11.99
N LYS A 75 -20.40 -31.12 12.22
CA LYS A 75 -19.89 -30.01 11.40
C LYS A 75 -18.93 -30.44 10.30
N GLY A 76 -18.57 -31.72 10.23
CA GLY A 76 -17.44 -32.21 9.44
C GLY A 76 -17.56 -31.92 7.93
N ASP A 77 -18.71 -32.24 7.34
CA ASP A 77 -18.93 -32.04 5.91
C ASP A 77 -18.96 -30.55 5.53
N GLU A 78 -19.55 -29.71 6.39
CA GLU A 78 -19.60 -28.27 6.18
C GLU A 78 -18.21 -27.64 6.30
N LEU A 79 -17.43 -28.04 7.31
CA LEU A 79 -16.04 -27.63 7.45
C LEU A 79 -15.20 -28.03 6.23
N ILE A 80 -15.33 -29.26 5.72
CA ILE A 80 -14.59 -29.71 4.53
C ILE A 80 -14.91 -28.83 3.33
N ARG A 81 -16.20 -28.54 3.08
CA ARG A 81 -16.63 -27.69 1.96
C ARG A 81 -16.10 -26.26 2.09
N ASN A 82 -16.23 -25.65 3.26
CA ASN A 82 -15.81 -24.26 3.49
C ASN A 82 -14.28 -24.12 3.43
N LEU A 83 -13.53 -25.10 3.96
CA LEU A 83 -12.08 -25.16 3.82
C LEU A 83 -11.64 -25.32 2.37
N GLU A 84 -12.37 -26.10 1.55
CA GLU A 84 -12.05 -26.26 0.12
C GLU A 84 -12.24 -24.96 -0.63
N ALA A 85 -13.38 -24.29 -0.40
CA ALA A 85 -13.68 -23.01 -1.02
C ALA A 85 -12.66 -21.94 -0.61
N PHE A 86 -12.28 -21.88 0.67
CA PHE A 86 -11.29 -20.96 1.18
C PHE A 86 -9.90 -21.19 0.58
N LYS A 87 -9.45 -22.46 0.55
CA LYS A 87 -8.20 -22.86 -0.11
C LYS A 87 -8.20 -22.50 -1.60
N GLY A 88 -9.33 -22.70 -2.28
CA GLY A 88 -9.53 -22.32 -3.67
C GLY A 88 -9.38 -20.82 -3.91
N ALA A 89 -10.03 -20.00 -3.08
CA ALA A 89 -9.93 -18.54 -3.14
C ALA A 89 -8.49 -18.04 -2.94
N LEU A 90 -7.79 -18.54 -1.91
CA LEU A 90 -6.39 -18.21 -1.65
C LEU A 90 -5.47 -18.63 -2.81
N THR A 91 -5.68 -19.84 -3.36
CA THR A 91 -4.89 -20.34 -4.49
C THR A 91 -5.06 -19.46 -5.72
N LEU A 92 -6.30 -19.04 -6.01
CA LEU A 92 -6.59 -18.16 -7.14
C LEU A 92 -5.92 -16.79 -6.96
N TYR A 93 -6.08 -16.17 -5.79
CA TYR A 93 -5.46 -14.88 -5.48
C TYR A 93 -3.93 -14.93 -5.61
N MET A 94 -3.30 -15.93 -5.00
CA MET A 94 -1.84 -16.12 -5.05
C MET A 94 -1.34 -16.29 -6.51
N LYS A 95 -2.04 -17.09 -7.32
CA LYS A 95 -1.70 -17.26 -8.75
C LYS A 95 -1.85 -15.97 -9.54
N THR A 96 -2.95 -15.22 -9.32
CA THR A 96 -3.17 -13.94 -9.98
C THR A 96 -2.07 -12.95 -9.62
N ARG A 97 -1.72 -12.80 -8.34
CA ARG A 97 -0.60 -11.94 -7.90
C ARG A 97 0.70 -12.28 -8.59
N LYS A 98 1.08 -13.55 -8.59
CA LYS A 98 2.31 -14.01 -9.24
C LYS A 98 2.32 -13.70 -10.74
N ASN A 99 1.23 -14.02 -11.44
CA ASN A 99 1.15 -13.78 -12.88
C ASN A 99 1.22 -12.29 -13.24
N LEU A 100 0.56 -11.43 -12.46
CA LEU A 100 0.60 -9.98 -12.65
C LEU A 100 2.00 -9.44 -12.39
N SER A 101 2.61 -9.81 -11.27
CA SER A 101 3.96 -9.38 -10.92
C SER A 101 4.98 -9.83 -11.96
N ASP A 102 4.96 -11.10 -12.35
CA ASP A 102 5.85 -11.63 -13.39
C ASP A 102 5.62 -10.91 -14.74
N SER A 103 4.38 -10.54 -15.08
CA SER A 103 4.04 -9.76 -16.28
C SER A 103 4.61 -8.34 -16.23
N ILE A 104 4.51 -7.66 -15.09
CA ILE A 104 5.08 -6.32 -14.85
C ILE A 104 6.59 -6.35 -15.08
N PHE A 105 7.28 -7.33 -14.48
CA PHE A 105 8.73 -7.50 -14.63
C PHE A 105 9.13 -7.82 -16.07
N ARG A 106 8.47 -8.79 -16.72
CA ARG A 106 8.79 -9.19 -18.11
C ARG A 106 8.58 -8.06 -19.11
N LYS A 107 7.56 -7.24 -18.91
CA LYS A 107 7.24 -6.11 -19.80
C LYS A 107 7.96 -4.82 -19.42
N ASN A 108 8.76 -4.83 -18.35
CA ASN A 108 9.45 -3.67 -17.80
C ASN A 108 8.52 -2.45 -17.63
N ILE A 109 7.31 -2.69 -17.10
CA ILE A 109 6.32 -1.63 -16.86
C ILE A 109 6.89 -0.69 -15.79
N ALA A 110 6.98 0.60 -16.09
CA ALA A 110 7.48 1.59 -15.15
C ALA A 110 6.50 1.80 -13.98
N PRO A 111 6.98 2.13 -12.77
CA PRO A 111 6.14 2.66 -11.70
C PRO A 111 5.32 3.88 -12.15
N GLY A 112 4.23 4.19 -11.43
CA GLY A 112 3.31 5.26 -11.81
C GLY A 112 2.26 4.88 -12.86
N ASN A 113 2.44 3.76 -13.58
CA ASN A 113 1.44 3.25 -14.53
C ASN A 113 0.26 2.59 -13.82
N LYS A 114 -0.89 3.29 -13.84
CA LYS A 114 -2.14 2.78 -13.25
C LYS A 114 -2.72 1.63 -14.06
N ASP A 115 -3.15 0.59 -13.35
CA ASP A 115 -3.93 -0.51 -13.90
C ASP A 115 -5.11 -0.81 -12.95
N PRO A 116 -6.17 0.02 -13.02
CA PRO A 116 -7.31 -0.09 -12.10
C PRO A 116 -8.07 -1.41 -12.29
N LYS A 117 -8.01 -2.02 -13.49
CA LYS A 117 -8.68 -3.29 -13.77
C LYS A 117 -8.05 -4.43 -12.97
N ASN A 118 -6.73 -4.56 -13.02
CA ASN A 118 -6.03 -5.61 -12.28
C ASN A 118 -6.01 -5.33 -10.77
N LEU A 119 -6.02 -4.05 -10.36
CA LEU A 119 -6.22 -3.68 -8.96
C LEU A 119 -7.59 -4.17 -8.45
N GLU A 120 -8.66 -3.87 -9.18
CA GLU A 120 -10.02 -4.27 -8.79
C GLU A 120 -10.19 -5.79 -8.77
N LEU A 121 -9.53 -6.50 -9.70
CA LEU A 121 -9.49 -7.97 -9.68
C LEU A 121 -8.89 -8.50 -8.37
N LEU A 122 -7.76 -7.96 -7.92
CA LEU A 122 -7.12 -8.38 -6.66
C LEU A 122 -8.00 -8.07 -5.46
N LYS A 123 -8.63 -6.89 -5.42
CA LYS A 123 -9.57 -6.51 -4.36
C LYS A 123 -10.78 -7.43 -4.30
N THR A 124 -11.38 -7.74 -5.45
CA THR A 124 -12.51 -8.68 -5.56
C THR A 124 -12.13 -10.07 -5.04
N GLN A 125 -10.97 -10.59 -5.44
CA GLN A 125 -10.48 -11.88 -4.98
C GLN A 125 -10.20 -11.90 -3.48
N MET A 126 -9.69 -10.81 -2.91
CA MET A 126 -9.52 -10.68 -1.47
C MET A 126 -10.87 -10.59 -0.73
N GLY A 127 -11.87 -9.92 -1.31
CA GLY A 127 -13.23 -9.92 -0.77
C GLY A 127 -13.82 -11.33 -0.69
N GLU A 128 -13.54 -12.18 -1.69
CA GLU A 128 -13.92 -13.59 -1.66
C GLU A 128 -13.16 -14.37 -0.58
N ILE A 129 -11.86 -14.10 -0.38
CA ILE A 129 -11.07 -14.69 0.73
C ILE A 129 -11.71 -14.35 2.08
N ILE A 130 -12.08 -13.08 2.34
CA ILE A 130 -12.77 -12.66 3.57
C ILE A 130 -14.08 -13.44 3.76
N ARG A 131 -14.88 -13.55 2.70
CA ARG A 131 -16.15 -14.29 2.75
C ARG A 131 -15.94 -15.75 3.14
N GLN A 132 -14.97 -16.41 2.51
CA GLN A 132 -14.67 -17.81 2.81
C GLN A 132 -14.05 -17.99 4.19
N MET A 133 -13.25 -17.02 4.64
CA MET A 133 -12.70 -17.03 5.98
C MET A 133 -13.81 -16.98 7.04
N ARG A 134 -14.83 -16.13 6.85
CA ARG A 134 -16.02 -16.07 7.72
C ARG A 134 -16.78 -17.41 7.78
N ASN A 135 -17.01 -18.03 6.64
CA ASN A 135 -17.67 -19.35 6.57
C ASN A 135 -16.93 -20.44 7.37
N VAL A 136 -15.60 -20.32 7.49
CA VAL A 136 -14.78 -21.22 8.32
C VAL A 136 -14.83 -20.79 9.79
N THR A 137 -14.64 -19.50 10.12
CA THR A 137 -14.63 -19.01 11.51
C THR A 137 -15.94 -19.30 12.24
N ASP A 138 -17.08 -19.23 11.55
CA ASP A 138 -18.40 -19.55 12.11
C ASP A 138 -18.49 -20.98 12.65
N LEU A 139 -17.71 -21.91 12.10
CA LEU A 139 -17.71 -23.31 12.49
C LEU A 139 -16.66 -23.65 13.57
N THR A 140 -15.81 -22.69 13.94
CA THR A 140 -14.76 -22.86 14.95
C THR A 140 -15.22 -22.52 16.38
N ASN A 141 -14.30 -22.59 17.34
CA ASN A 141 -14.52 -22.12 18.72
C ASN A 141 -14.35 -20.59 18.81
N ASN A 142 -14.76 -20.00 19.95
CA ASN A 142 -14.76 -18.54 20.13
C ASN A 142 -13.37 -17.90 19.99
N GLU A 143 -12.30 -18.60 20.38
CA GLU A 143 -10.93 -18.10 20.31
C GLU A 143 -10.47 -17.94 18.84
N LEU A 144 -10.61 -19.01 18.05
CA LEU A 144 -10.25 -19.01 16.63
C LEU A 144 -11.17 -18.11 15.81
N ARG A 145 -12.45 -18.01 16.19
CA ARG A 145 -13.40 -17.09 15.58
C ARG A 145 -12.95 -15.65 15.81
N ALA A 146 -12.65 -15.26 17.04
CA ALA A 146 -12.21 -13.90 17.35
C ALA A 146 -10.88 -13.52 16.66
N GLU A 147 -9.95 -14.47 16.50
CA GLU A 147 -8.73 -14.23 15.73
C GLU A 147 -9.03 -14.01 14.24
N GLY A 148 -9.87 -14.87 13.65
CA GLY A 148 -10.25 -14.76 12.24
C GLY A 148 -11.09 -13.50 11.94
N ASP A 149 -11.96 -13.09 12.86
CA ASP A 149 -12.76 -11.87 12.73
C ASP A 149 -11.87 -10.62 12.75
N ARG A 150 -10.87 -10.55 13.65
CA ARG A 150 -9.89 -9.45 13.64
C ARG A 150 -9.12 -9.36 12.33
N LEU A 151 -8.73 -10.51 11.77
CA LEU A 151 -8.05 -10.55 10.47
C LEU A 151 -8.99 -10.14 9.33
N ASN A 152 -10.25 -10.59 9.35
CA ASN A 152 -11.26 -10.16 8.39
C ASN A 152 -11.44 -8.64 8.42
N ASP A 153 -11.54 -8.05 9.62
CA ASP A 153 -11.72 -6.62 9.81
C ASP A 153 -10.49 -5.83 9.34
N GLN A 154 -9.28 -6.32 9.66
CA GLN A 154 -8.04 -5.72 9.17
C GLN A 154 -8.01 -5.66 7.63
N ILE A 155 -8.30 -6.77 6.96
CA ILE A 155 -8.33 -6.82 5.48
C ILE A 155 -9.46 -5.92 4.95
N TYR A 156 -10.65 -6.01 5.54
CA TYR A 156 -11.82 -5.23 5.11
C TYR A 156 -11.56 -3.72 5.19
N ASN A 157 -10.91 -3.25 6.26
CA ASN A 157 -10.58 -1.85 6.44
C ASN A 157 -9.59 -1.35 5.38
N VAL A 158 -8.63 -2.17 4.95
CA VAL A 158 -7.71 -1.80 3.86
C VAL A 158 -8.45 -1.76 2.51
N LEU A 159 -9.31 -2.75 2.23
CA LEU A 159 -10.04 -2.82 0.96
C LEU A 159 -11.02 -1.66 0.76
N ASN A 160 -11.71 -1.26 1.84
CA ASN A 160 -12.76 -0.24 1.84
C ASN A 160 -12.29 1.13 2.35
N GLY A 161 -11.02 1.26 2.75
CA GLY A 161 -10.42 2.55 3.08
C GLY A 161 -10.37 3.45 1.85
N GLU A 162 -10.24 4.77 2.07
CA GLU A 162 -10.20 5.82 1.02
C GLU A 162 -8.94 5.79 0.14
N GLY A 163 -8.37 4.60 -0.12
CA GLY A 163 -7.15 4.42 -0.92
C GLY A 163 -5.86 4.81 -0.21
N THR A 164 -5.90 4.94 1.12
CA THR A 164 -4.76 5.32 1.96
C THR A 164 -3.81 4.17 2.25
N GLN A 165 -4.24 2.91 2.04
CA GLN A 165 -3.47 1.71 2.33
C GLN A 165 -3.71 0.62 1.27
N PHE A 166 -2.76 -0.29 1.13
CA PHE A 166 -2.80 -1.42 0.18
C PHE A 166 -2.38 -2.72 0.87
N LEU A 167 -2.87 -3.88 0.42
CA LEU A 167 -2.48 -5.16 1.02
C LEU A 167 -1.15 -5.70 0.51
N SER A 168 -0.58 -5.05 -0.51
CA SER A 168 0.65 -5.46 -1.17
C SER A 168 1.30 -4.31 -1.91
N TYR A 169 2.61 -4.42 -2.13
CA TYR A 169 3.31 -3.48 -3.03
C TYR A 169 2.83 -3.62 -4.47
N LEU A 170 2.37 -4.81 -4.87
CA LEU A 170 1.72 -5.01 -6.17
C LEU A 170 0.45 -4.15 -6.31
N GLU A 171 -0.42 -4.15 -5.31
CA GLU A 171 -1.64 -3.31 -5.34
C GLU A 171 -1.30 -1.82 -5.36
N ALA A 172 -0.31 -1.38 -4.57
CA ALA A 172 0.19 -0.02 -4.60
C ALA A 172 0.74 0.38 -5.99
N PHE A 173 1.49 -0.52 -6.64
CA PHE A 173 2.00 -0.32 -8.00
C PHE A 173 0.84 -0.17 -9.00
N LEU A 174 -0.15 -1.06 -8.93
CA LEU A 174 -1.32 -1.02 -9.82
C LEU A 174 -2.19 0.23 -9.59
N ALA A 175 -2.17 0.81 -8.39
CA ALA A 175 -2.79 2.09 -8.07
C ALA A 175 -2.00 3.31 -8.62
N GLY A 176 -0.82 3.09 -9.20
CA GLY A 176 0.04 4.11 -9.77
C GLY A 176 0.96 4.79 -8.75
N LEU A 177 1.26 4.13 -7.62
CA LEU A 177 2.29 4.63 -6.71
C LEU A 177 3.69 4.30 -7.25
N GLU A 178 4.65 5.14 -6.85
CA GLU A 178 6.08 4.93 -7.08
C GLU A 178 6.60 3.81 -6.17
N VAL A 179 6.50 2.58 -6.65
CA VAL A 179 6.97 1.37 -5.95
C VAL A 179 8.29 0.92 -6.57
N THR A 180 9.31 0.68 -5.74
CA THR A 180 10.64 0.31 -6.25
C THR A 180 10.69 -1.17 -6.69
N LYS A 181 11.66 -1.51 -7.53
CA LYS A 181 11.93 -2.93 -7.88
C LYS A 181 12.22 -3.80 -6.66
N LYS A 182 12.83 -3.21 -5.63
CA LYS A 182 13.12 -3.89 -4.35
C LYS A 182 11.81 -4.23 -3.63
N ASP A 183 10.88 -3.29 -3.55
CA ASP A 183 9.58 -3.49 -2.90
C ASP A 183 8.76 -4.57 -3.62
N MET A 184 8.74 -4.54 -4.96
CA MET A 184 8.11 -5.58 -5.78
C MET A 184 8.75 -6.96 -5.57
N ALA A 185 10.08 -7.03 -5.41
CA ALA A 185 10.78 -8.28 -5.13
C ALA A 185 10.46 -8.81 -3.71
N LEU A 186 10.33 -7.92 -2.72
CA LEU A 186 9.90 -8.30 -1.36
C LEU A 186 8.47 -8.86 -1.36
N ASP A 187 7.56 -8.25 -2.13
CA ASP A 187 6.17 -8.71 -2.25
C ASP A 187 6.06 -10.11 -2.87
N ASN A 188 6.89 -10.40 -3.87
CA ASN A 188 6.95 -11.70 -4.53
C ASN A 188 7.66 -12.79 -3.71
N GLY A 189 8.38 -12.42 -2.65
CA GLY A 189 9.11 -13.36 -1.81
C GLY A 189 8.27 -13.87 -0.64
N MET A 190 8.51 -13.28 0.53
CA MET A 190 7.99 -13.80 1.79
C MET A 190 6.44 -13.85 1.88
N PRO A 191 5.67 -12.84 1.43
CA PRO A 191 4.21 -12.93 1.43
C PRO A 191 3.68 -14.08 0.59
N TYR A 192 4.30 -14.35 -0.57
CA TYR A 192 3.94 -15.49 -1.42
C TYR A 192 4.14 -16.83 -0.69
N ASP A 193 5.30 -17.02 -0.06
CA ASP A 193 5.60 -18.24 0.69
C ASP A 193 4.63 -18.47 1.86
N ARG A 194 4.22 -17.39 2.55
CA ARG A 194 3.25 -17.46 3.64
C ARG A 194 1.85 -17.83 3.14
N LEU A 195 1.42 -17.30 2.00
CA LEU A 195 0.15 -17.69 1.36
C LEU A 195 0.17 -19.18 0.97
N GLN A 196 1.28 -19.65 0.39
CA GLN A 196 1.43 -21.07 0.04
C GLN A 196 1.40 -21.97 1.28
N GLN A 197 2.05 -21.57 2.37
CA GLN A 197 1.98 -22.31 3.64
C GLN A 197 0.57 -22.30 4.24
N SER A 198 -0.15 -21.17 4.13
CA SER A 198 -1.55 -21.08 4.58
C SER A 198 -2.43 -22.09 3.83
N ILE A 199 -2.28 -22.17 2.50
CA ILE A 199 -2.95 -23.16 1.64
C ILE A 199 -2.64 -24.60 2.08
N ASN A 200 -1.39 -24.87 2.44
CA ASN A 200 -0.98 -26.20 2.90
C ASN A 200 -1.60 -26.56 4.26
N PHE A 201 -1.71 -25.61 5.18
CA PHE A 201 -2.39 -25.84 6.46
C PHE A 201 -3.88 -26.10 6.28
N LEU A 202 -4.54 -25.43 5.35
CA LEU A 202 -5.95 -25.71 5.02
C LEU A 202 -6.12 -27.12 4.47
N ALA A 203 -5.27 -27.54 3.54
CA ALA A 203 -5.29 -28.91 3.01
C ALA A 203 -5.06 -29.95 4.11
N SER A 204 -4.07 -29.74 4.99
CA SER A 204 -3.80 -30.62 6.13
C SER A 204 -4.98 -30.69 7.10
N THR A 205 -5.65 -29.56 7.37
CA THR A 205 -6.85 -29.51 8.21
C THR A 205 -7.98 -30.36 7.61
N GLN A 206 -8.22 -30.24 6.30
CA GLN A 206 -9.22 -31.05 5.60
C GLN A 206 -8.92 -32.55 5.69
N GLU A 207 -7.67 -32.95 5.52
CA GLU A 207 -7.25 -34.37 5.62
C GLU A 207 -7.48 -34.94 7.02
N LYS A 208 -7.14 -34.16 8.06
CA LYS A 208 -7.40 -34.54 9.45
C LYS A 208 -8.90 -34.70 9.73
N ILE A 209 -9.73 -33.77 9.24
CA ILE A 209 -11.19 -33.88 9.38
C ILE A 209 -11.71 -35.13 8.66
N ARG A 210 -11.32 -35.37 7.40
CA ARG A 210 -11.70 -36.58 6.65
C ARG A 210 -11.32 -37.86 7.39
N SER A 211 -10.18 -37.85 8.09
CA SER A 211 -9.73 -39.00 8.88
C SER A 211 -10.59 -39.22 10.13
N LYS A 212 -11.07 -38.16 10.78
CA LYS A 212 -11.99 -38.22 11.94
C LYS A 212 -13.44 -38.54 11.59
N MET A 213 -13.82 -38.33 10.33
CA MET A 213 -15.14 -38.64 9.79
C MET A 213 -15.29 -40.11 9.36
N LYS A 214 -14.18 -40.83 9.19
CA LYS A 214 -14.17 -42.30 9.07
C LYS A 214 -14.43 -42.94 10.42
#